data_AF-A0A7S1EJY4-F1
#
_entry.id   AF-A0A7S1EJY4-F1
#
_cell.length_a   1.000
_cell.length_b   1.000
_cell.length_c   1.000
_cell.angle_alpha   90.00
_cell.angle_beta   90.00
_cell.angle_gamma   90.00
#
_symmetry.space_group_name_H-M   'P 1'
#
loop_
_entity.id
_entity.type
_entity.pdbx_description
1 polymer ?
#
loop_
_entity_poly.entity_id
_entity_poly.type
_entity_poly.pdbx_seq_one_letter_code
_entity_poly.pdbx_strand_id
1 'polypeptide(L)'
;LNAVIGFSHLLGEDLRPSHPELLQRVALIQAAGRHLLHLVDDVLDIGRIEAGQLRLHLAPVNLGPLVAQVCAELDGARQARGLELDVQVDDLPAVHADETRLRQVLTNLVSNAIKYTREQSLVQV
;
A
#
# COMPACT_ATOMS: atom_id res chain seq x y z
N LEU A 1 -16.34 -5.57 -5.66
CA LEU A 1 -14.90 -5.40 -5.97
C LEU A 1 -14.04 -6.48 -5.31
N ASN A 2 -14.16 -6.68 -3.99
CA ASN A 2 -13.47 -7.75 -3.25
C ASN A 2 -13.64 -9.14 -3.87
N ALA A 3 -14.83 -9.47 -4.39
CA ALA A 3 -15.07 -10.73 -5.10
C ALA A 3 -14.21 -10.87 -6.38
N VAL A 4 -14.05 -9.81 -7.18
CA VAL A 4 -13.23 -9.84 -8.41
C VAL A 4 -11.74 -9.98 -8.07
N ILE A 5 -11.28 -9.30 -7.02
CA ILE A 5 -9.90 -9.46 -6.51
C ILE A 5 -9.69 -10.89 -5.98
N GLY A 6 -10.65 -11.42 -5.21
CA GLY A 6 -10.58 -12.78 -4.66
C GLY A 6 -10.57 -13.85 -5.75
N PHE A 7 -11.48 -13.79 -6.72
CA PHE A 7 -11.51 -14.76 -7.82
C PHE A 7 -10.27 -14.65 -8.72
N SER A 8 -9.74 -13.45 -8.95
CA SER A 8 -8.48 -13.30 -9.70
C SER A 8 -7.27 -13.78 -8.91
N HIS A 9 -7.30 -13.77 -7.57
CA HIS A 9 -6.27 -14.40 -6.75
C HIS A 9 -6.28 -15.92 -6.93
N LEU A 10 -7.44 -16.55 -6.74
CA LEU A 10 -7.63 -18.00 -6.94
C LEU A 10 -7.24 -18.44 -8.36
N LEU A 11 -7.65 -17.67 -9.37
CA LEU A 11 -7.29 -17.94 -10.76
C LEU A 11 -5.77 -17.87 -10.98
N GLY A 12 -5.07 -16.98 -10.28
CA GLY A 12 -3.61 -16.88 -10.33
C GLY A 12 -2.91 -18.07 -9.69
N GLU A 13 -3.45 -18.58 -8.58
CA GLU A 13 -2.93 -19.77 -7.89
C GLU A 13 -3.11 -21.06 -8.70
N ASP A 14 -4.23 -21.19 -9.41
CA ASP A 14 -4.54 -22.35 -10.26
C ASP A 14 -3.77 -22.36 -11.60
N LEU A 15 -3.25 -21.21 -12.04
CA LEU A 15 -2.50 -21.09 -13.29
C LEU A 15 -1.06 -21.59 -13.13
N ARG A 16 -0.71 -22.63 -13.89
CA ARG A 16 0.66 -23.14 -13.96
C ARG A 16 1.62 -22.14 -14.64
N PRO A 17 2.93 -22.19 -14.35
CA PRO A 17 3.96 -21.36 -15.01
C PRO A 17 4.00 -21.49 -16.55
N SER A 18 3.35 -22.51 -17.11
CA SER A 18 3.23 -22.73 -18.56
C SER A 18 2.30 -21.74 -19.27
N HIS A 19 1.61 -20.84 -18.55
CA HIS A 19 0.73 -19.81 -19.14
C HIS A 19 1.12 -18.38 -18.70
N PRO A 20 2.31 -17.91 -19.08
CA PRO A 20 2.83 -16.62 -18.61
C PRO A 20 1.94 -15.42 -19.01
N GLU A 21 1.33 -15.46 -20.21
CA GLU A 21 0.42 -14.39 -20.65
C GLU A 21 -0.87 -14.31 -19.82
N LEU A 22 -1.41 -15.45 -19.39
CA LEU A 22 -2.60 -15.48 -18.54
C LEU A 22 -2.29 -14.98 -17.13
N LEU A 23 -1.14 -15.37 -16.57
CA LEU A 23 -0.65 -14.84 -15.30
C LEU A 23 -0.48 -13.32 -15.33
N GLN A 24 0.05 -12.78 -16.44
CA GLN A 24 0.18 -11.32 -16.61
C GLN A 24 -1.19 -10.62 -16.65
N ARG A 25 -2.17 -11.20 -17.36
CA ARG A 25 -3.54 -10.65 -17.39
C ARG A 25 -4.21 -10.69 -16.03
N VAL A 26 -4.03 -11.77 -15.28
CA VAL A 26 -4.53 -11.89 -13.90
C VAL A 26 -3.91 -10.82 -13.00
N ALA A 27 -2.59 -10.63 -13.08
CA ALA A 27 -1.91 -9.58 -12.32
C ALA A 27 -2.44 -8.18 -12.65
N LEU A 28 -2.73 -7.89 -13.93
CA LEU A 28 -3.36 -6.64 -14.36
C LEU A 28 -4.76 -6.46 -13.77
N ILE A 29 -5.60 -7.51 -13.77
CA ILE A 29 -6.95 -7.48 -13.18
C ILE A 29 -6.87 -7.19 -11.68
N GLN A 30 -5.97 -7.88 -10.97
CA GLN A 30 -5.78 -7.67 -9.53
C GLN A 30 -5.29 -6.24 -9.24
N ALA A 31 -4.34 -5.72 -10.03
CA ALA A 31 -3.84 -4.36 -9.89
C ALA A 31 -4.93 -3.31 -10.12
N ALA A 32 -5.72 -3.46 -11.19
CA ALA A 32 -6.85 -2.57 -11.48
C ALA A 32 -7.94 -2.64 -10.40
N GLY A 33 -8.26 -3.85 -9.90
CA GLY A 33 -9.22 -4.05 -8.83
C GLY A 33 -8.79 -3.39 -7.52
N ARG A 34 -7.52 -3.55 -7.13
CA ARG A 34 -6.95 -2.86 -5.96
C ARG A 34 -6.97 -1.35 -6.14
N HIS A 35 -6.60 -0.85 -7.32
CA HIS A 35 -6.62 0.59 -7.58
C HIS A 35 -8.03 1.18 -7.47
N LEU A 36 -9.05 0.52 -8.03
CA LEU A 36 -10.43 0.97 -7.90
C LEU A 36 -10.92 0.93 -6.45
N LEU A 37 -10.47 -0.06 -5.66
CA LEU A 37 -10.86 -0.17 -4.25
C LEU A 37 -10.32 1.01 -3.46
N HIS A 38 -9.05 1.35 -3.68
CA HIS A 38 -8.44 2.55 -3.12
C HIS A 38 -9.21 3.82 -3.50
N LEU A 39 -9.62 3.98 -4.76
CA LEU A 39 -10.41 5.16 -5.17
C LEU A 39 -11.77 5.24 -4.49
N VAL A 40 -12.44 4.09 -4.29
CA VAL A 40 -13.70 4.03 -3.54
C VAL A 40 -13.48 4.43 -2.08
N ASP A 41 -12.44 3.88 -1.44
CA ASP A 41 -12.11 4.20 -0.06
C ASP A 41 -11.74 5.68 0.10
N ASP A 42 -10.97 6.27 -0.83
CA ASP A 42 -10.60 7.68 -0.83
C ASP A 42 -11.85 8.58 -0.93
N VAL A 43 -12.80 8.26 -1.82
CA VAL A 43 -14.06 9.02 -1.96
C VAL A 43 -14.90 8.92 -0.68
N LEU A 44 -15.01 7.73 -0.07
CA LEU A 44 -15.76 7.55 1.18
C LEU A 44 -15.10 8.26 2.37
N ASP A 45 -13.77 8.32 2.40
CA ASP A 45 -13.03 9.04 3.43
C ASP A 45 -13.20 10.56 3.27
N ILE A 46 -13.11 11.09 2.05
CA ILE A 46 -13.38 12.52 1.77
C ILE A 46 -14.81 12.88 2.20
N GLY A 47 -15.81 12.07 1.82
CA GLY A 47 -17.19 12.32 2.23
C GLY A 47 -17.40 12.34 3.75
N ARG A 48 -16.70 11.46 4.49
CA ARG A 48 -16.74 11.46 5.97
C ARG A 48 -16.04 12.68 6.58
N ILE A 49 -14.96 13.16 5.96
CA ILE A 49 -14.26 14.37 6.38
C ILE A 49 -15.14 15.61 6.16
N GLU A 50 -15.71 15.77 4.97
CA GLU A 50 -16.57 16.90 4.62
C GLU A 50 -17.85 16.95 5.48
N ALA A 51 -18.40 15.79 5.84
CA ALA A 51 -19.54 15.70 6.74
C ALA A 51 -19.18 15.90 8.24
N GLY A 52 -17.90 16.09 8.59
CA GLY A 52 -17.43 16.19 9.97
C GLY A 52 -17.62 14.90 10.78
N GLN A 53 -17.77 13.76 10.11
CA GLN A 53 -18.04 12.45 10.72
C GLN A 53 -16.78 11.62 10.95
N LEU A 54 -15.62 12.08 10.46
CA LEU A 54 -14.36 11.39 10.73
C LEU A 54 -14.02 11.48 12.21
N ARG A 55 -14.05 10.33 12.90
CA ARG A 55 -13.57 10.18 14.27
C ARG A 55 -12.22 9.50 14.24
N LEU A 56 -11.22 10.14 14.84
CA LEU A 56 -9.89 9.55 15.01
C LEU A 56 -9.85 8.75 16.31
N HIS A 57 -9.30 7.55 16.24
CA HIS A 57 -9.06 6.69 17.39
C HIS A 57 -7.61 6.87 17.84
N LEU A 58 -7.36 7.94 18.60
CA LEU A 58 -6.01 8.28 19.04
C LEU A 58 -5.50 7.32 20.11
N ALA A 59 -4.31 6.77 19.89
CA ALA A 59 -3.58 5.91 20.81
C ALA A 59 -2.06 6.16 20.69
N PRO A 60 -1.25 5.73 21.66
CA PRO A 60 0.21 5.69 21.48
C PRO A 60 0.60 4.74 20.34
N VAL A 61 1.37 5.24 19.38
CA VAL A 61 1.84 4.50 18.20
C VAL A 61 3.37 4.55 18.13
N ASN A 62 3.99 3.38 18.02
CA ASN A 62 5.42 3.25 17.79
C ASN A 62 5.71 3.34 16.29
N LEU A 63 6.44 4.38 15.86
CA LEU A 63 6.69 4.65 14.45
C LEU A 63 7.59 3.60 13.78
N GLY A 64 8.63 3.13 14.47
CA GLY A 64 9.56 2.13 13.93
C GLY A 64 8.87 0.88 13.39
N PRO A 65 8.10 0.15 14.22
CA PRO A 65 7.34 -1.01 13.76
C PRO A 65 6.33 -0.69 12.65
N LEU A 66 5.65 0.46 12.73
CA LEU A 66 4.66 0.87 11.74
C LEU A 66 5.31 1.12 10.36
N VAL A 67 6.40 1.88 10.31
CA VAL A 67 7.16 2.17 9.08
C VAL A 67 7.74 0.88 8.52
N ALA A 68 8.34 0.02 9.35
CA ALA A 68 8.89 -1.27 8.91
C ALA A 68 7.82 -2.15 8.25
N GLN A 69 6.61 -2.19 8.81
CA GLN A 69 5.51 -2.96 8.22
C GLN A 69 5.08 -2.39 6.86
N VAL A 70 4.92 -1.07 6.73
CA VAL A 70 4.56 -0.43 5.46
C VAL A 70 5.62 -0.68 4.38
N CYS A 71 6.90 -0.61 4.75
CA CYS A 71 8.01 -0.89 3.84
C CYS A 71 8.01 -2.35 3.37
N ALA A 72 7.75 -3.30 4.27
CA ALA A 72 7.65 -4.72 3.94
C ALA A 72 6.47 -5.02 3.00
N GLU A 73 5.30 -4.39 3.22
CA GLU A 73 4.12 -4.55 2.36
C GLU A 73 4.37 -4.06 0.92
N LEU A 74 5.24 -3.05 0.75
CA LEU A 74 5.55 -2.45 -0.55
C LEU A 74 6.83 -3.03 -1.20
N ASP A 75 7.50 -3.99 -0.55
CA ASP A 75 8.79 -4.50 -1.00
C ASP A 75 8.72 -5.16 -2.39
N GLY A 76 7.65 -5.91 -2.67
CA GLY A 76 7.44 -6.50 -3.99
C GLY A 76 7.30 -5.44 -5.11
N ALA A 77 6.61 -4.33 -4.82
CA ALA A 77 6.45 -3.23 -5.77
C ALA A 77 7.78 -2.48 -5.99
N ARG A 78 8.56 -2.28 -4.92
CA ARG A 78 9.92 -1.72 -4.98
C ARG A 78 10.85 -2.58 -5.83
N GLN A 79 10.90 -3.90 -5.56
CA GLN A 79 11.74 -4.85 -6.28
C GLN A 79 11.40 -4.90 -7.78
N ALA A 80 10.11 -4.90 -8.12
CA ALA A 80 9.66 -4.88 -9.51
C ALA A 80 10.14 -3.65 -10.29
N ARG A 81 10.48 -2.55 -9.60
CA ARG A 81 11.05 -1.33 -10.20
C ARG A 81 12.56 -1.20 -10.04
N GLY A 82 13.23 -2.17 -9.41
CA GLY A 82 14.68 -2.14 -9.18
C GLY A 82 15.15 -0.95 -8.33
N LEU A 83 14.34 -0.51 -7.37
CA LEU A 83 14.65 0.61 -6.48
C LEU A 83 15.27 0.14 -5.16
N GLU A 84 16.13 0.95 -4.56
CA GLU A 84 16.59 0.77 -3.18
C GLU A 84 15.79 1.67 -2.24
N LEU A 85 15.44 1.14 -1.07
CA LEU A 85 14.73 1.84 -0.01
C LEU A 85 15.64 1.89 1.21
N ASP A 86 16.03 3.09 1.62
CA ASP A 86 16.77 3.35 2.85
C ASP A 86 15.78 3.86 3.90
N VAL A 87 15.63 3.10 4.98
CA VAL A 87 14.65 3.36 6.02
C VAL A 87 15.40 3.77 7.28
N GLN A 88 15.25 5.02 7.69
CA GLN A 88 15.90 5.57 8.87
C GLN A 88 14.85 6.01 9.86
N VAL A 89 14.59 5.16 10.85
CA VAL A 89 13.72 5.51 11.97
C VAL A 89 14.55 5.60 13.23
N ASP A 90 14.71 6.83 13.72
CA ASP A 90 15.33 7.09 15.01
C ASP A 90 14.50 6.46 16.15
N ASP A 91 15.14 6.24 17.29
CA ASP A 91 14.45 5.84 18.52
C ASP A 91 13.63 7.02 19.06
N LEU A 92 12.41 7.14 18.53
CA LEU A 92 11.47 8.20 18.85
C LEU A 92 10.44 7.71 19.88
N PRO A 93 10.00 8.57 20.81
CA PRO A 93 8.89 8.24 21.69
C PRO A 93 7.62 7.97 20.88
N ALA A 94 6.73 7.14 21.43
CA ALA A 94 5.45 6.86 20.82
C ALA A 94 4.66 8.16 20.57
N VAL A 95 4.10 8.29 19.37
CA VAL A 95 3.26 9.43 18.99
C VAL A 95 1.81 9.17 19.34
N HIS A 96 1.03 10.21 19.63
CA HIS A 96 -0.40 10.07 19.89
C HIS A 96 -1.18 10.26 18.59
N ALA A 97 -1.56 9.17 17.94
CA ALA A 97 -2.14 9.16 16.59
C ALA A 97 -3.17 8.04 16.41
N ASP A 98 -3.94 8.11 15.32
CA ASP A 98 -4.73 6.98 14.85
C ASP A 98 -3.83 6.11 13.95
N GLU A 99 -3.48 4.91 14.41
CA GLU A 99 -2.54 4.03 13.71
C GLU A 99 -3.02 3.68 12.30
N THR A 100 -4.33 3.45 12.11
CA THR A 100 -4.90 3.05 10.82
C THR A 100 -4.74 4.19 9.81
N ARG A 101 -5.06 5.42 10.22
CA ARG A 101 -4.92 6.59 9.37
C ARG A 101 -3.46 6.93 9.10
N LEU A 102 -2.60 6.80 10.11
CA LEU A 102 -1.17 7.04 9.94
C LEU A 102 -0.54 6.03 8.97
N ARG A 103 -0.90 4.74 9.08
CA ARG A 103 -0.53 3.69 8.14
C ARG A 103 -0.96 4.05 6.72
N GLN A 104 -2.21 4.48 6.53
CA GLN A 104 -2.74 4.87 5.21
C GLN A 104 -1.92 6.02 4.60
N VAL A 105 -1.58 7.03 5.40
CA VAL A 105 -0.70 8.14 4.96
C VAL A 105 0.67 7.63 4.55
N LEU A 106 1.33 6.81 5.38
CA LEU A 106 2.65 6.25 5.09
C LEU A 106 2.62 5.38 3.82
N THR A 107 1.64 4.50 3.67
CA THR A 107 1.48 3.67 2.47
C THR A 107 1.30 4.52 1.21
N ASN A 108 0.52 5.60 1.29
CA ASN A 108 0.35 6.52 0.15
C ASN A 108 1.66 7.25 -0.19
N LEU A 109 2.40 7.73 0.81
CA LEU A 109 3.68 8.41 0.58
C LEU A 109 4.74 7.47 0.00
N VAL A 110 4.97 6.31 0.63
CA VAL A 110 5.98 5.34 0.18
C VAL A 110 5.60 4.75 -1.18
N SER A 111 4.32 4.43 -1.41
CA SER A 111 3.90 3.93 -2.73
C SER A 111 4.03 4.99 -3.81
N ASN A 112 3.79 6.27 -3.50
CA ASN A 112 4.03 7.37 -4.45
C ASN A 112 5.53 7.54 -4.73
N ALA A 113 6.39 7.46 -3.71
CA ALA A 113 7.83 7.47 -3.91
C ALA A 113 8.26 6.30 -4.80
N ILE A 114 7.78 5.08 -4.52
CA ILE A 114 8.03 3.92 -5.38
C ILE A 114 7.47 4.12 -6.78
N LYS A 115 6.35 4.82 -7.01
CA LYS A 115 5.78 5.02 -8.36
C LYS A 115 6.47 6.11 -9.18
N TYR A 116 6.93 7.18 -8.53
CA TYR A 116 7.40 8.39 -9.23
C TYR A 116 8.91 8.57 -9.21
N THR A 117 9.64 7.80 -8.40
CA THR A 117 11.11 7.78 -8.43
C THR A 117 11.63 7.12 -9.72
N ARG A 118 12.69 7.66 -10.30
CA ARG A 118 13.30 7.14 -11.55
C ARG A 118 14.03 5.82 -11.25
N GLU A 119 14.13 4.94 -12.23
CA GLU A 119 14.87 3.68 -12.07
C GLU A 119 16.31 3.95 -11.58
N GLN A 120 16.81 3.11 -10.66
CA GLN A 120 18.15 3.23 -10.03
C GLN A 120 18.35 4.44 -9.10
N SER A 121 17.31 4.97 -8.46
CA SER A 121 17.45 6.02 -7.44
C SER A 121 16.95 5.61 -6.06
N LEU A 122 17.56 6.21 -5.03
CA LEU A 122 17.30 5.94 -3.61
C LEU A 122 15.99 6.59 -3.16
N VAL A 123 15.16 5.85 -2.44
CA VAL A 123 14.02 6.39 -1.69
C VAL A 123 14.36 6.36 -0.21
N GLN A 124 14.39 7.53 0.42
CA GLN A 124 14.57 7.67 1.87
C GLN A 124 13.22 7.84 2.57
N VAL A 125 13.00 7.03 3.60
CA VAL A 125 11.81 7.07 4.46
C VAL A 125 12.22 7.26 5.91
#